data_AF-A0A093BWA6-F1
#
_entry.id   AF-A0A093BWA6-F1
#
_cell.length_a   1.000
_cell.length_b   1.000
_cell.length_c   1.000
_cell.angle_alpha   90.00
_cell.angle_beta   90.00
_cell.angle_gamma   90.00
#
_symmetry.space_group_name_H-M   'P 1'
#
loop_
_entity.id
_entity.type
_entity.pdbx_description
1 polymer ?
#
loop_
_entity_poly.entity_id
_entity_poly.type
_entity_poly.pdbx_seq_one_letter_code
_entity_poly.pdbx_strand_id
1 'polypeptide(L)'
;ATLMNSGTTATVALLRDGIELVVASVGDSRALLCRKGKAMKLTIDHTPERKEEKERIRKCGGFVAWNSVGQPHVNGRLAMTRSIGDLDLKNSGVIAEPETKRVQLHHADDSFLVLTTDGINFMVNSQEICNFINQCHDPELLLSSCFFSQAVQFGTEDNSTVVIVPFGAWGKYKNSEINFSFSRSFASSGRWA
;
A
#
# COMPACT_ATOMS: atom_id res chain seq x y z
N ALA A 1 18.99 -14.15 7.50
CA ALA A 1 18.00 -13.79 8.52
C ALA A 1 17.78 -14.99 9.43
N THR A 2 17.85 -14.82 10.75
CA THR A 2 17.31 -15.81 11.69
C THR A 2 15.79 -15.83 11.59
N LEU A 3 15.14 -16.95 11.89
CA LEU A 3 13.68 -17.10 11.83
C LEU A 3 12.95 -16.05 12.71
N MET A 4 13.63 -15.59 13.76
CA MET A 4 13.20 -14.49 14.64
C MET A 4 12.98 -13.16 13.90
N ASN A 5 13.73 -12.94 12.81
CA ASN A 5 13.85 -11.63 12.15
C ASN A 5 13.13 -11.56 10.80
N SER A 6 12.40 -12.60 10.42
CA SER A 6 11.63 -12.61 9.18
C SER A 6 10.22 -12.12 9.44
N GLY A 7 9.75 -11.17 8.62
CA GLY A 7 8.43 -10.59 8.72
C GLY A 7 7.88 -10.23 7.35
N THR A 8 6.57 -10.05 7.27
CA THR A 8 5.88 -9.70 6.05
C THR A 8 4.65 -8.84 6.33
N THR A 9 4.30 -8.01 5.35
CA THR A 9 2.99 -7.36 5.28
C THR A 9 1.93 -8.39 4.89
N ALA A 10 0.67 -8.08 5.17
CA ALA A 10 -0.42 -8.84 4.59
C ALA A 10 -1.58 -7.89 4.35
N THR A 11 -2.07 -7.86 3.11
CA THR A 11 -3.28 -7.13 2.73
C THR A 11 -4.19 -8.11 2.01
N VAL A 12 -5.27 -8.49 2.67
CA VAL A 12 -6.19 -9.53 2.23
C VAL A 12 -7.55 -8.92 1.95
N ALA A 13 -8.10 -9.22 0.78
CA ALA A 13 -9.45 -8.82 0.39
C ALA A 13 -10.34 -10.05 0.23
N LEU A 14 -11.50 -10.02 0.88
CA LEU A 14 -12.55 -11.03 0.76
C LEU A 14 -13.78 -10.38 0.13
N LEU A 15 -14.27 -10.98 -0.95
CA LEU A 15 -15.50 -10.58 -1.62
C LEU A 15 -16.57 -11.64 -1.39
N ARG A 16 -17.64 -11.27 -0.70
CA ARG A 16 -18.78 -12.15 -0.43
C ARG A 16 -19.98 -11.73 -1.27
N ASP A 17 -20.65 -12.70 -1.88
CA ASP A 17 -21.85 -12.55 -2.71
C ASP A 17 -21.71 -11.52 -3.86
N GLY A 18 -20.47 -11.24 -4.28
CA GLY A 18 -20.15 -10.25 -5.32
C GLY A 18 -20.31 -8.78 -4.89
N ILE A 19 -20.88 -8.50 -3.72
CA ILE A 19 -21.24 -7.13 -3.30
C ILE A 19 -20.59 -6.68 -1.99
N GLU A 20 -20.16 -7.59 -1.13
CA GLU A 20 -19.58 -7.24 0.16
C GLU A 20 -18.07 -7.43 0.14
N LEU A 21 -17.34 -6.32 0.14
CA LEU A 21 -15.89 -6.30 0.17
C LEU A 21 -15.39 -6.02 1.60
N VAL A 22 -14.59 -6.94 2.14
CA VAL A 22 -13.88 -6.77 3.41
C VAL A 22 -12.39 -6.85 3.14
N VAL A 23 -11.66 -5.83 3.57
CA VAL A 23 -10.19 -5.79 3.50
C VAL A 23 -9.63 -5.83 4.91
N ALA A 24 -8.61 -6.65 5.14
CA ALA A 24 -7.85 -6.71 6.38
C ALA A 24 -6.36 -6.49 6.04
N SER A 25 -5.66 -5.64 6.80
CA SER A 25 -4.25 -5.39 6.54
C SER A 25 -3.38 -5.21 7.79
N VAL A 26 -2.14 -5.67 7.69
CA VAL A 26 -0.99 -5.30 8.54
C VAL A 26 0.19 -4.86 7.67
N GLY A 27 0.92 -3.84 8.10
CA GLY A 27 2.01 -3.23 7.33
C GLY A 27 1.58 -2.05 6.48
N ASP A 28 2.25 -1.85 5.35
CA ASP A 28 2.13 -0.68 4.45
C ASP A 28 1.79 -1.06 2.99
N SER A 29 1.44 -2.32 2.75
CA SER A 29 0.81 -2.74 1.50
C SER A 29 -0.62 -2.23 1.43
N ARG A 30 -1.01 -1.64 0.28
CA ARG A 30 -2.24 -0.87 0.16
C ARG A 30 -3.32 -1.62 -0.62
N ALA A 31 -4.58 -1.35 -0.26
CA ALA A 31 -5.73 -1.69 -1.08
C ALA A 31 -6.52 -0.43 -1.43
N LEU A 32 -6.86 -0.27 -2.71
CA LEU A 32 -7.59 0.89 -3.22
C LEU A 32 -8.80 0.41 -4.05
N LEU A 33 -9.96 1.00 -3.81
CA LEU A 33 -11.14 0.85 -4.67
C LEU A 33 -11.23 2.07 -5.59
N CYS A 34 -11.32 1.86 -6.90
CA CYS A 34 -11.66 2.91 -7.84
C CYS A 34 -13.18 3.03 -7.95
N ARG A 35 -13.74 4.11 -7.41
CA ARG A 35 -15.18 4.43 -7.44
C ARG A 35 -15.37 5.75 -8.18
N LYS A 36 -16.15 5.73 -9.27
CA LYS A 36 -16.40 6.92 -10.11
C LYS A 36 -15.10 7.60 -10.60
N GLY A 37 -14.10 6.79 -10.94
CA GLY A 37 -12.78 7.26 -11.36
C GLY A 37 -11.87 7.82 -10.25
N LYS A 38 -12.32 7.81 -8.98
CA LYS A 38 -11.55 8.30 -7.83
C LYS A 38 -11.03 7.17 -6.97
N ALA A 39 -9.80 7.34 -6.47
CA ALA A 39 -9.17 6.39 -5.57
C ALA A 39 -9.76 6.49 -4.16
N MET A 40 -10.36 5.42 -3.67
CA MET A 40 -10.79 5.27 -2.29
C MET A 40 -9.87 4.30 -1.56
N LYS A 41 -9.11 4.80 -0.57
CA LYS A 41 -8.22 3.98 0.25
C LYS A 41 -9.04 3.04 1.16
N LEU A 42 -8.75 1.74 1.09
CA LEU A 42 -9.35 0.73 1.96
C LEU A 42 -8.43 0.36 3.13
N THR A 43 -7.15 0.70 3.05
CA THR A 43 -6.14 0.47 4.10
C THR A 43 -5.49 1.79 4.51
N ILE A 44 -4.92 1.80 5.72
CA ILE A 44 -4.10 2.89 6.25
C ILE A 44 -2.76 2.29 6.64
N ASP A 45 -1.67 2.91 6.20
CA ASP A 45 -0.33 2.39 6.42
C ASP A 45 0.01 2.38 7.92
N HIS A 46 0.57 1.27 8.41
CA HIS A 46 0.96 1.11 9.81
C HIS A 46 2.39 1.64 10.05
N THR A 47 2.59 2.95 9.95
CA THR A 47 3.91 3.58 10.11
C THR A 47 4.17 4.05 11.54
N PRO A 48 5.43 4.14 11.99
CA PRO A 48 5.78 4.68 13.31
C PRO A 48 5.44 6.17 13.51
N GLU A 49 5.04 6.87 12.44
CA GLU A 49 4.57 8.26 12.50
C GLU A 49 3.11 8.36 12.96
N ARG A 50 2.31 7.31 12.74
CA ARG A 50 0.91 7.28 13.16
C ARG A 50 0.85 7.31 14.68
N LYS A 51 0.13 8.30 15.23
CA LYS A 51 0.11 8.58 16.68
C LYS A 51 -0.27 7.36 17.51
N GLU A 52 -1.34 6.67 17.12
CA GLU A 52 -1.85 5.46 17.80
C GLU A 52 -0.81 4.32 17.80
N GLU A 53 -0.17 4.10 16.65
CA GLU A 53 0.86 3.07 16.51
C GLU A 53 2.09 3.41 17.35
N LYS A 54 2.56 4.66 17.29
CA LYS A 54 3.68 5.17 18.07
C LYS A 54 3.47 5.06 19.57
N GLU A 55 2.25 5.35 20.03
CA GLU A 55 1.87 5.22 21.43
C GLU A 55 1.90 3.75 21.87
N ARG A 56 1.35 2.84 21.06
CA ARG A 56 1.43 1.39 21.32
C ARG A 56 2.87 0.90 21.44
N ILE A 57 3.74 1.25 20.48
CA ILE A 57 5.15 0.87 20.51
C ILE A 57 5.81 1.30 21.82
N ARG A 58 5.62 2.57 22.22
CA ARG A 58 6.17 3.11 23.48
C ARG A 58 5.61 2.41 24.72
N LYS A 59 4.30 2.15 24.75
CA LYS A 59 3.62 1.48 25.87
C LYS A 59 4.12 0.04 26.06
N CYS A 60 4.51 -0.63 24.98
CA CYS A 60 5.09 -1.98 25.00
C CYS A 60 6.62 -1.98 25.22
N GLY A 61 7.24 -0.84 25.53
CA GLY A 61 8.68 -0.75 25.79
C GLY A 61 9.56 -0.70 24.55
N GLY A 62 8.97 -0.63 23.36
CA GLY A 62 9.68 -0.32 22.12
C GLY A 62 9.97 1.17 21.98
N PHE A 63 10.85 1.52 21.03
CA PHE A 63 11.15 2.91 20.70
C PHE A 63 11.15 3.14 19.19
N VAL A 64 11.09 4.40 18.78
CA VAL A 64 11.20 4.81 17.37
C VAL A 64 12.52 5.55 17.20
N ALA A 65 13.42 4.98 16.41
CA ALA A 65 14.68 5.63 16.01
C ALA A 65 14.57 6.13 14.57
N TRP A 66 15.32 7.18 14.26
CA TRP A 66 15.37 7.77 12.92
C TRP A 66 16.70 7.40 12.29
N ASN A 67 16.69 6.89 11.06
CA ASN A 67 17.92 6.64 10.33
C ASN A 67 18.54 7.95 9.80
N SER A 68 19.71 7.86 9.18
CA SER A 68 20.43 9.00 8.58
C SER A 68 19.60 9.80 7.57
N VAL A 69 18.60 9.16 6.96
CA VAL A 69 17.74 9.76 5.95
C VAL A 69 16.37 10.18 6.51
N GLY A 70 16.23 10.21 7.84
CA GLY A 70 15.02 10.69 8.49
C GLY A 70 13.81 9.78 8.33
N GLN A 71 14.00 8.47 8.14
CA GLN A 71 12.92 7.49 8.15
C GLN A 71 12.80 6.84 9.54
N PRO A 72 11.59 6.79 10.11
CA PRO A 72 11.38 6.25 11.44
C PRO A 72 11.29 4.72 11.41
N HIS A 73 11.97 4.08 12.36
CA HIS A 73 12.06 2.63 12.50
C HIS A 73 11.81 2.20 13.95
N VAL A 74 10.97 1.19 14.14
CA VAL A 74 10.75 0.53 15.43
C VAL A 74 12.04 -0.19 15.84
N ASN A 75 12.54 0.14 17.03
CA ASN A 75 13.80 -0.31 17.60
C ASN A 75 15.00 -0.15 16.64
N GLY A 76 14.94 0.84 15.74
CA GLY A 76 15.97 1.06 14.72
C GLY A 76 16.03 0.00 13.61
N ARG A 77 15.02 -0.88 13.51
CA ARG A 77 15.05 -2.03 12.59
C ARG A 77 13.89 -2.06 11.61
N LEU A 78 12.64 -1.86 12.05
CA LEU A 78 11.45 -2.10 11.20
C LEU A 78 10.73 -0.79 10.87
N ALA A 79 10.54 -0.51 9.58
CA ALA A 79 9.89 0.72 9.09
C ALA A 79 8.35 0.75 9.28
N MET A 80 7.77 -0.36 9.75
CA MET A 80 6.34 -0.51 10.02
C MET A 80 6.08 -0.98 11.46
N THR A 81 4.83 -0.87 11.90
CA THR A 81 4.41 -1.09 13.30
C THR A 81 3.47 -2.28 13.47
N ARG A 82 3.05 -2.92 12.37
CA ARG A 82 2.31 -4.19 12.37
C ARG A 82 2.86 -5.08 11.27
N SER A 83 2.97 -6.36 11.55
CA SER A 83 3.48 -7.37 10.59
C SER A 83 3.11 -8.78 11.04
N ILE A 84 3.13 -9.72 10.10
CA ILE A 84 3.18 -11.16 10.39
C ILE A 84 4.65 -11.55 10.48
N GLY A 85 5.07 -12.29 11.51
CA GLY A 85 6.49 -12.57 11.77
C GLY A 85 7.11 -11.55 12.72
N ASP A 86 8.36 -11.12 12.49
CA ASP A 86 9.11 -10.19 13.36
C ASP A 86 8.99 -10.55 14.85
N LEU A 87 9.30 -11.81 15.18
CA LEU A 87 9.08 -12.38 16.51
C LEU A 87 9.81 -11.58 17.60
N ASP A 88 10.99 -11.06 17.28
CA ASP A 88 11.79 -10.24 18.21
C ASP A 88 11.13 -8.90 18.56
N LEU A 89 10.26 -8.37 17.68
CA LEU A 89 9.58 -7.09 17.87
C LEU A 89 8.14 -7.23 18.39
N LYS A 90 7.60 -8.46 18.50
CA LYS A 90 6.24 -8.70 19.02
C LYS A 90 6.05 -8.15 20.43
N ASN A 91 7.04 -8.34 21.29
CA ASN A 91 7.01 -7.80 22.66
C ASN A 91 7.22 -6.27 22.71
N SER A 92 7.75 -5.67 21.63
CA SER A 92 7.95 -4.22 21.49
C SER A 92 6.74 -3.48 20.88
N GLY A 93 5.60 -4.18 20.73
CA GLY A 93 4.35 -3.59 20.24
C GLY A 93 4.12 -3.74 18.73
N VAL A 94 4.94 -4.50 18.00
CA VAL A 94 4.67 -4.82 16.59
C VAL A 94 3.65 -5.95 16.50
N ILE A 95 2.37 -5.63 16.41
CA ILE A 95 1.29 -6.64 16.49
C ILE A 95 0.96 -7.26 15.13
N ALA A 96 0.36 -8.46 15.14
CA ALA A 96 -0.17 -9.13 13.95
C ALA A 96 -1.70 -8.92 13.78
N GLU A 97 -2.31 -8.10 14.63
CA GLU A 97 -3.74 -7.79 14.58
C GLU A 97 -4.02 -6.80 13.44
N PRO A 98 -4.82 -7.19 12.42
CA PRO A 98 -5.08 -6.35 11.26
C PRO A 98 -6.09 -5.24 11.55
N GLU A 99 -5.96 -4.12 10.85
CA GLU A 99 -7.08 -3.20 10.68
C GLU A 99 -7.99 -3.71 9.56
N THR A 100 -9.31 -3.64 9.79
CA THR A 100 -10.30 -4.11 8.81
C THR A 100 -11.18 -2.99 8.29
N LYS A 101 -11.48 -2.99 7.00
CA LYS A 101 -12.41 -2.08 6.35
C LYS A 101 -13.45 -2.87 5.55
N ARG A 102 -14.73 -2.62 5.84
CA ARG A 102 -15.87 -3.19 5.11
C ARG A 102 -16.51 -2.14 4.22
N VAL A 103 -16.79 -2.49 2.97
CA VAL A 103 -17.42 -1.63 1.97
C VAL A 103 -18.41 -2.45 1.15
N GLN A 104 -19.58 -1.87 0.85
CA GLN A 104 -20.47 -2.44 -0.18
C GLN A 104 -20.08 -1.93 -1.56
N LEU A 105 -19.98 -2.85 -2.51
CA LEU A 105 -19.72 -2.56 -3.90
C LEU A 105 -20.99 -2.10 -4.61
N HIS A 106 -20.80 -1.14 -5.51
CA HIS A 106 -21.81 -0.67 -6.44
C HIS A 106 -21.29 -0.91 -7.85
N HIS A 107 -21.67 -2.02 -8.48
CA HIS A 107 -21.18 -2.40 -9.82
C HIS A 107 -21.45 -1.34 -10.92
N ALA A 108 -22.38 -0.41 -10.69
CA ALA A 108 -22.59 0.73 -11.59
C ALA A 108 -21.42 1.74 -11.54
N ASP A 109 -20.83 1.93 -10.36
CA ASP A 109 -19.89 3.00 -10.01
C ASP A 109 -18.45 2.50 -9.74
N ASP A 110 -18.29 1.25 -9.30
CA ASP A 110 -17.02 0.65 -8.90
C ASP A 110 -16.33 -0.05 -10.05
N SER A 111 -15.14 0.43 -10.40
CA SER A 111 -14.40 -0.03 -11.58
C SER A 111 -13.47 -1.19 -11.28
N PHE A 112 -12.70 -1.10 -10.19
CA PHE A 112 -11.75 -2.14 -9.79
C PHE A 112 -11.27 -1.97 -8.35
N LEU A 113 -10.79 -3.08 -7.79
CA LEU A 113 -9.91 -3.12 -6.63
C LEU A 113 -8.48 -3.28 -7.11
N VAL A 114 -7.54 -2.54 -6.52
CA VAL A 114 -6.11 -2.71 -6.73
C VAL A 114 -5.39 -2.91 -5.39
N LEU A 115 -4.49 -3.89 -5.34
CA LEU A 115 -3.57 -4.14 -4.23
C LEU A 115 -2.14 -3.82 -4.68
N THR A 116 -1.38 -3.10 -3.87
CA THR A 116 -0.01 -2.69 -4.20
C THR A 116 0.95 -2.82 -3.02
N THR A 117 2.19 -3.20 -3.30
CA THR A 117 3.30 -3.17 -2.32
C THR A 117 3.96 -1.79 -2.24
N ASP A 118 4.78 -1.60 -1.22
CA ASP A 118 5.52 -0.39 -0.92
C ASP A 118 6.43 0.09 -2.07
N GLY A 119 7.03 -0.85 -2.82
CA GLY A 119 7.84 -0.55 -4.01
C GLY A 119 7.15 0.35 -5.05
N ILE A 120 5.81 0.31 -5.12
CA ILE A 120 5.00 1.20 -5.98
C ILE A 120 4.48 2.41 -5.20
N ASN A 121 4.08 2.19 -3.95
CA ASN A 121 3.45 3.19 -3.10
C ASN A 121 4.37 4.38 -2.78
N PHE A 122 5.69 4.21 -2.87
CA PHE A 122 6.68 5.27 -2.71
C PHE A 122 6.77 6.19 -3.92
N MET A 123 6.61 5.65 -5.13
CA MET A 123 6.76 6.43 -6.37
C MET A 123 5.44 7.04 -6.84
N VAL A 124 4.33 6.32 -6.63
CA VAL A 124 3.04 6.66 -7.25
C VAL A 124 1.97 6.83 -6.17
N ASN A 125 1.24 7.93 -6.24
CA ASN A 125 0.15 8.18 -5.32
C ASN A 125 -1.11 7.36 -5.69
N SER A 126 -2.02 7.18 -4.72
CA SER A 126 -3.21 6.34 -4.93
C SER A 126 -4.11 6.77 -6.10
N GLN A 127 -4.19 8.07 -6.38
CA GLN A 127 -5.00 8.58 -7.49
C GLN A 127 -4.30 8.39 -8.83
N GLU A 128 -2.98 8.57 -8.88
CA GLU A 128 -2.16 8.26 -10.05
C GLU A 128 -2.29 6.78 -10.42
N ILE A 129 -2.22 5.87 -9.44
CA ILE A 129 -2.46 4.43 -9.67
C ILE A 129 -3.81 4.21 -10.35
N CYS A 130 -4.89 4.82 -9.84
CA CYS A 130 -6.21 4.69 -10.46
C CYS A 130 -6.28 5.31 -11.86
N ASN A 131 -5.60 6.44 -12.08
CA ASN A 131 -5.55 7.10 -13.39
C ASN A 131 -4.82 6.22 -14.42
N PHE A 132 -3.70 5.60 -14.04
CA PHE A 132 -2.96 4.68 -14.91
C PHE A 132 -3.82 3.49 -15.31
N ILE A 133 -4.49 2.86 -14.35
CA ILE A 133 -5.35 1.70 -14.62
C ILE A 133 -6.53 2.09 -15.52
N ASN A 134 -7.15 3.27 -15.30
CA ASN A 134 -8.26 3.76 -16.12
C ASN A 134 -7.90 4.08 -17.58
N GLN A 135 -6.61 4.25 -17.90
CA GLN A 135 -6.16 4.51 -19.28
C GLN A 135 -6.07 3.24 -20.12
N CYS A 136 -5.85 2.09 -19.49
CA CYS A 136 -5.71 0.83 -20.20
C CYS A 136 -7.07 0.13 -20.37
N HIS A 137 -7.30 -0.37 -21.58
CA HIS A 137 -8.52 -1.11 -21.88
C HIS A 137 -8.45 -2.55 -21.34
N ASP A 138 -7.24 -3.12 -21.31
CA ASP A 138 -6.97 -4.50 -20.93
C ASP A 138 -6.08 -4.57 -19.67
N PRO A 139 -6.54 -5.21 -18.58
CA PRO A 139 -5.74 -5.44 -17.38
C PRO A 139 -4.42 -6.19 -17.63
N GLU A 140 -4.39 -7.14 -18.57
CA GLU A 140 -3.20 -7.97 -18.83
C GLU A 140 -2.09 -7.19 -19.54
N LEU A 141 -2.47 -6.27 -20.43
CA LEU A 141 -1.53 -5.38 -21.13
C LEU A 141 -0.96 -4.29 -20.19
N LEU A 142 -1.74 -3.85 -19.20
CA LEU A 142 -1.30 -2.88 -18.20
C LEU A 142 -0.16 -3.44 -17.33
N LEU A 143 -0.29 -4.69 -16.88
CA LEU A 143 0.72 -5.36 -16.04
C LEU A 143 2.03 -5.61 -16.80
N SER A 144 1.97 -5.82 -18.12
CA SER A 144 3.11 -6.26 -18.92
C SER A 144 3.95 -5.13 -19.53
N SER A 145 3.42 -3.92 -19.74
CA SER A 145 4.09 -2.92 -20.59
C SER A 145 4.30 -1.53 -19.97
N CYS A 146 3.31 -0.96 -19.27
CA CYS A 146 3.32 0.47 -19.01
C CYS A 146 3.57 0.82 -17.53
N PHE A 147 2.85 0.19 -16.60
CA PHE A 147 2.92 0.53 -15.18
C PHE A 147 4.26 0.12 -14.53
N PHE A 148 4.74 -1.09 -14.86
CA PHE A 148 6.01 -1.61 -14.35
C PHE A 148 7.22 -0.91 -14.97
N SER A 149 7.17 -0.57 -16.27
CA SER A 149 8.25 0.17 -16.92
C SER A 149 8.44 1.54 -16.28
N GLN A 150 7.34 2.23 -15.95
CA GLN A 150 7.40 3.51 -15.25
C GLN A 150 7.94 3.38 -13.82
N ALA A 151 7.45 2.43 -13.00
CA ALA A 151 7.97 2.24 -11.63
C ALA A 151 9.49 1.95 -11.62
N VAL A 152 9.97 1.15 -12.58
CA VAL A 152 11.40 0.87 -12.77
C VAL A 152 12.15 2.11 -13.30
N GLN A 153 11.56 2.89 -14.22
CA GLN A 153 12.14 4.17 -14.66
C GLN A 153 12.22 5.21 -13.54
N PHE A 154 11.31 5.16 -12.58
CA PHE A 154 11.35 5.99 -11.37
C PHE A 154 12.41 5.54 -10.35
N GLY A 155 13.11 4.43 -10.60
CA GLY A 155 14.27 4.01 -9.81
C GLY A 155 13.92 3.22 -8.55
N THR A 156 12.81 2.47 -8.55
CA THR A 156 12.48 1.60 -7.41
C THR A 156 13.43 0.40 -7.36
N GLU A 157 14.15 0.23 -6.25
CA GLU A 157 15.03 -0.93 -5.99
C GLU A 157 14.31 -2.07 -5.26
N ASP A 158 13.05 -1.85 -4.86
CA ASP A 158 12.29 -2.81 -4.07
C ASP A 158 11.32 -3.64 -4.93
N ASN A 159 10.85 -4.74 -4.36
CA ASN A 159 9.90 -5.61 -5.01
C ASN A 159 8.55 -4.91 -5.21
N SER A 160 8.24 -4.66 -6.47
CA SER A 160 6.99 -4.03 -6.89
C SER A 160 5.98 -5.11 -7.27
N THR A 161 4.86 -5.18 -6.57
CA THR A 161 3.78 -6.13 -6.86
C THR A 161 2.44 -5.40 -6.94
N VAL A 162 1.65 -5.73 -7.97
CA VAL A 162 0.28 -5.22 -8.19
C VAL A 162 -0.66 -6.38 -8.43
N VAL A 163 -1.84 -6.32 -7.83
CA VAL A 163 -2.99 -7.16 -8.21
C VAL A 163 -4.16 -6.25 -8.54
N ILE A 164 -4.80 -6.49 -9.69
CA ILE A 164 -5.96 -5.72 -10.16
C ILE A 164 -7.14 -6.67 -10.31
N VAL A 165 -8.25 -6.33 -9.69
CA VAL A 165 -9.50 -7.09 -9.75
C VAL A 165 -10.57 -6.21 -10.39
N PRO A 166 -10.99 -6.49 -11.63
CA PRO A 166 -12.02 -5.70 -12.31
C PRO A 166 -13.40 -5.92 -11.69
N PHE A 167 -14.20 -4.85 -11.66
CA PHE A 167 -15.60 -4.84 -11.25
C PHE A 167 -16.49 -4.32 -12.39
N GLY A 168 -17.81 -4.23 -12.14
CA GLY A 168 -18.81 -3.97 -13.17
C GLY A 168 -18.70 -2.61 -13.89
N ALA A 169 -18.01 -1.62 -13.30
CA ALA A 169 -17.77 -0.32 -13.93
C ALA A 169 -16.38 -0.20 -14.59
N TRP A 170 -15.70 -1.33 -14.86
CA TRP A 170 -14.41 -1.31 -15.56
C TRP A 170 -14.51 -0.59 -16.90
N GLY A 171 -13.54 0.27 -17.20
CA GLY A 171 -13.47 1.02 -18.46
C GLY A 171 -14.50 2.15 -18.63
N LYS A 172 -15.43 2.35 -17.70
CA LYS A 172 -16.44 3.44 -17.79
C LYS A 172 -15.84 4.83 -17.58
N TYR A 173 -14.90 4.96 -16.65
CA TYR A 173 -14.30 6.24 -16.30
C TYR A 173 -12.93 6.36 -16.96
N LYS A 174 -12.84 7.11 -18.06
CA LYS A 174 -11.58 7.49 -18.70
C LYS A 174 -11.20 8.88 -18.23
N ASN A 175 -9.95 9.07 -17.81
CA ASN A 175 -9.44 10.37 -17.42
C ASN A 175 -8.63 10.95 -18.59
N SER A 176 -9.02 12.13 -19.09
CA SER A 176 -8.38 12.84 -20.20
C SER A 176 -7.24 13.76 -19.77
N GLU A 177 -7.06 14.02 -18.48
CA GLU A 177 -6.07 14.96 -17.95
C GLU A 177 -5.18 14.28 -16.89
N ILE A 178 -3.86 14.24 -17.14
CA ILE A 178 -2.86 13.80 -16.16
C ILE A 178 -2.11 15.04 -15.66
N ASN A 179 -2.40 15.47 -14.44
CA ASN A 179 -1.53 16.39 -13.73
C ASN A 179 -0.42 15.58 -13.04
N PHE A 180 0.73 15.45 -13.71
CA PHE A 180 1.92 14.86 -13.10
C PHE A 180 2.50 15.82 -12.05
N SER A 181 2.51 15.41 -10.79
CA SER A 181 3.21 16.16 -9.74
C SER A 181 4.68 15.73 -9.70
N PHE A 182 5.50 16.25 -10.64
CA PHE A 182 6.95 16.01 -10.71
C PHE A 182 7.75 16.47 -9.47
N SER A 183 7.10 17.13 -8.51
CA SER A 183 7.70 17.77 -7.32
C SER A 183 7.71 16.90 -6.05
N ARG A 184 7.36 15.61 -6.11
CA ARG A 184 7.30 14.76 -4.90
C ARG A 184 8.67 14.16 -4.55
N SER A 185 9.36 14.88 -3.66
CA SER A 185 10.39 14.42 -2.72
C SER A 185 11.18 13.15 -3.07
N PHE A 186 12.29 13.37 -3.79
CA PHE A 186 13.55 12.64 -3.59
C PHE A 186 13.97 12.52 -2.11
N ALA A 187 13.37 13.31 -1.20
CA ALA A 187 13.59 13.21 0.24
C ALA A 187 12.96 11.97 0.90
N SER A 188 11.99 11.29 0.25
CA SER A 188 11.40 10.06 0.81
C SER A 188 12.06 8.78 0.29
N SER A 189 12.84 8.87 -0.80
CA SER A 189 13.61 7.77 -1.40
C SER A 189 14.95 7.56 -0.71
N GLY A 190 14.96 7.57 0.62
CA GLY A 190 16.15 7.51 1.45
C GLY A 190 16.85 6.15 1.54
N ARG A 191 16.75 5.29 0.50
CA ARG A 191 17.70 4.18 0.34
C ARG A 191 18.97 4.58 -0.42
N TRP A 192 19.00 5.81 -0.93
CA TRP A 192 20.10 6.34 -1.76
C TRP A 192 20.86 7.45 -1.02
N ALA A 193 21.54 7.09 0.06
CA ALA A 193 22.75 7.74 0.58
C ALA A 193 23.41 6.86 1.65
#